data_AF-A0A538RB30-F1
#
_entry.id   AF-A0A538RB30-F1
#
_cell.length_a   1.000
_cell.length_b   1.000
_cell.length_c   1.000
_cell.angle_alpha   90.00
_cell.angle_beta   90.00
_cell.angle_gamma   90.00
#
_symmetry.space_group_name_H-M   'P 1'
#
loop_
_entity.id
_entity.type
_entity.pdbx_description
1 polymer ?
#
loop_
_entity_poly.entity_id
_entity_poly.type
_entity_poly.pdbx_seq_one_letter_code
_entity_poly.pdbx_strand_id
1 'polypeptide(L)'
;MSLVVDEHRHYLEDQVRLTAFRRAIQESVMPGAVVVDLGSGTGVLGLLACQAGAKRVYSIEESGLIQLARDMCQANGFADRIRFIKGLSTRVDLPEPADVILADQIGHFGFEAGLFEYFSDARRRFLKPSGVTIPQRITFCIAPVEHGPLWQQVEFWNGSPAGFDVHPARALASNTGYPVKLLPEQLLGSSVEPFSVDPSTSGSHPLHFGCTLQITRTGTLHGLGCWFMAQLSPSVTMSNSPLSEQRVDRRNVFFPLDRPVPVQAGDSVTVTMQILPVQIAVTWKVDIRKKDCPEAELLRFTHSTLKGMLIAREDLQRTHPAFVPTLSPWGTARLTVLTLCDGTRPLAQIERELLRRHPDLFRSLSNAATFVAEVVTRYSV
;
A
#
# COMPACT_ATOMS: atom_id res chain seq x y z
N MET A 1 7.60 21.75 6.14
CA MET A 1 6.43 21.97 5.25
C MET A 1 5.74 20.62 5.09
N SER A 2 4.44 20.53 5.35
CA SER A 2 3.73 19.24 5.46
C SER A 2 3.41 18.69 4.06
N LEU A 3 4.32 17.89 3.50
CA LEU A 3 4.10 17.14 2.25
C LEU A 3 2.85 16.25 2.30
N VAL A 4 2.38 15.92 3.51
CA VAL A 4 1.16 15.13 3.74
C VAL A 4 -0.10 15.86 3.25
N VAL A 5 -0.20 17.18 3.46
CA VAL A 5 -1.38 17.92 2.97
C VAL A 5 -1.40 17.96 1.45
N ASP A 6 -0.23 18.16 0.83
CA ASP A 6 -0.09 18.11 -0.63
C ASP A 6 -0.37 16.71 -1.18
N GLU A 7 0.05 15.65 -0.51
CA GLU A 7 -0.32 14.28 -0.87
C GLU A 7 -1.85 14.10 -0.88
N HIS A 8 -2.54 14.54 0.17
CA HIS A 8 -3.99 14.51 0.24
C HIS A 8 -4.67 15.41 -0.80
N ARG A 9 -4.05 16.53 -1.20
CA ARG A 9 -4.53 17.33 -2.34
C ARG A 9 -4.58 16.50 -3.62
N HIS A 10 -3.54 15.73 -3.95
CA HIS A 10 -3.55 14.86 -5.13
C HIS A 10 -4.67 13.82 -5.06
N TYR A 11 -4.94 13.25 -3.88
CA TYR A 11 -6.07 12.34 -3.70
C TYR A 11 -7.43 13.04 -3.97
N LEU A 12 -7.58 14.29 -3.57
CA LEU A 12 -8.79 15.07 -3.79
C LEU A 12 -8.92 15.63 -5.21
N GLU A 13 -7.81 15.80 -5.94
CA GLU A 13 -7.81 16.23 -7.34
C GLU A 13 -8.25 15.11 -8.29
N ASP A 14 -8.07 13.85 -7.92
CA ASP A 14 -8.56 12.70 -8.69
C ASP A 14 -10.10 12.60 -8.64
N GLN A 15 -10.73 13.29 -9.58
CA GLN A 15 -12.19 13.32 -9.71
C GLN A 15 -12.79 11.97 -10.06
N VAL A 16 -12.06 11.11 -10.79
CA VAL A 16 -12.53 9.77 -11.15
C VAL A 16 -12.67 8.93 -9.88
N ARG A 17 -11.64 8.95 -9.03
CA ARG A 17 -11.64 8.31 -7.71
C ARG A 17 -12.75 8.84 -6.82
N LEU A 18 -12.85 10.16 -6.64
CA LEU A 18 -13.89 10.75 -5.78
C LEU A 18 -15.31 10.46 -6.27
N THR A 19 -15.52 10.47 -7.58
CA THR A 19 -16.83 10.16 -8.18
C THR A 19 -17.19 8.68 -7.96
N ALA A 20 -16.23 7.77 -8.11
CA ALA A 20 -16.44 6.35 -7.84
C ALA A 20 -16.85 6.11 -6.38
N PHE A 21 -16.09 6.64 -5.41
CA PHE A 21 -16.44 6.50 -4.00
C PHE A 21 -17.77 7.17 -3.65
N ARG A 22 -18.06 8.37 -4.17
CA ARG A 22 -19.35 9.04 -3.96
C ARG A 22 -20.51 8.17 -4.41
N ARG A 23 -20.44 7.58 -5.60
CA ARG A 23 -21.48 6.68 -6.13
C ARG A 23 -21.61 5.41 -5.30
N ALA A 24 -20.49 4.76 -4.97
CA ALA A 24 -20.51 3.53 -4.17
C ALA A 24 -21.08 3.75 -2.77
N ILE A 25 -20.75 4.89 -2.14
CA ILE A 25 -21.30 5.32 -0.85
C ILE A 25 -22.80 5.59 -0.98
N GLN A 26 -23.26 6.30 -2.01
CA GLN A 26 -24.69 6.54 -2.25
C GLN A 26 -25.49 5.25 -2.47
N GLU A 27 -24.89 4.23 -3.10
CA GLU A 27 -25.52 2.92 -3.30
C GLU A 27 -25.55 2.06 -2.02
N SER A 28 -24.61 2.27 -1.09
CA SER A 28 -24.40 1.39 0.07
C SER A 28 -24.89 1.97 1.40
N VAL A 29 -24.95 3.30 1.52
CA VAL A 29 -25.32 4.00 2.76
C VAL A 29 -26.80 4.35 2.74
N MET A 30 -27.58 3.62 3.51
CA MET A 30 -29.01 3.91 3.71
C MET A 30 -29.20 5.03 4.74
N PRO A 31 -30.31 5.81 4.66
CA PRO A 31 -30.66 6.77 5.70
C PRO A 31 -30.70 6.10 7.07
N GLY A 32 -29.98 6.66 8.04
CA GLY A 32 -29.90 6.08 9.38
C GLY A 32 -28.70 5.17 9.63
N ALA A 33 -27.91 4.83 8.60
CA ALA A 33 -26.78 3.92 8.70
C ALA A 33 -25.66 4.43 9.62
N VAL A 34 -24.96 3.49 10.25
CA VAL A 34 -23.69 3.70 10.94
C VAL A 34 -22.56 3.31 9.99
N VAL A 35 -21.60 4.21 9.79
CA VAL A 35 -20.48 4.03 8.86
C VAL A 35 -19.15 4.12 9.61
N VAL A 36 -18.17 3.31 9.22
CA VAL A 36 -16.78 3.42 9.70
C VAL A 36 -15.89 3.79 8.53
N ASP A 37 -15.16 4.90 8.67
CA ASP A 37 -14.17 5.40 7.71
C ASP A 37 -12.77 5.12 8.28
N LEU A 38 -12.08 4.12 7.71
CA LEU A 38 -10.80 3.61 8.18
C LEU A 38 -9.64 4.30 7.47
N GLY A 39 -8.69 4.84 8.25
CA GLY A 39 -7.59 5.63 7.69
C GLY A 39 -8.13 6.87 6.99
N SER A 40 -9.02 7.59 7.68
CA SER A 40 -9.89 8.59 7.07
C SER A 40 -9.13 9.78 6.49
N GLY A 41 -7.89 10.02 6.91
CA GLY A 41 -7.07 11.13 6.45
C GLY A 41 -7.78 12.47 6.62
N THR A 42 -8.16 13.11 5.52
CA THR A 42 -8.94 14.36 5.49
C THR A 42 -10.41 14.21 5.92
N GLY A 43 -10.92 12.98 6.08
CA GLY A 43 -12.32 12.69 6.43
C GLY A 43 -13.31 12.84 5.28
N VAL A 44 -12.84 13.01 4.04
CA VAL A 44 -13.72 13.30 2.89
C VAL A 44 -14.72 12.19 2.63
N LEU A 45 -14.34 10.91 2.79
CA LEU A 45 -15.25 9.79 2.58
C LEU A 45 -16.32 9.72 3.68
N GLY A 46 -15.95 10.00 4.93
CA GLY A 46 -16.91 10.22 6.02
C GLY A 46 -17.91 11.34 5.72
N LEU A 47 -17.47 12.46 5.13
CA LEU A 47 -18.37 13.54 4.71
C LEU A 47 -19.33 13.10 3.59
N LEU A 48 -18.84 12.32 2.61
CA LEU A 48 -19.69 11.72 1.58
C LEU A 48 -20.74 10.78 2.19
N ALA A 49 -20.37 10.00 3.21
CA ALA A 49 -21.31 9.14 3.92
C ALA A 49 -22.37 9.95 4.68
N CYS A 50 -22.00 11.06 5.32
CA CYS A 50 -22.97 11.97 5.93
C CYS A 50 -23.92 12.59 4.89
N GLN A 51 -23.41 12.99 3.72
CA GLN A 51 -24.23 13.47 2.60
C GLN A 51 -25.21 12.41 2.08
N ALA A 52 -24.82 11.13 2.09
CA ALA A 52 -25.67 10.01 1.72
C ALA A 52 -26.73 9.65 2.78
N GLY A 53 -26.71 10.27 3.96
CA GLY A 53 -27.72 10.08 5.01
C GLY A 53 -27.28 9.20 6.18
N ALA A 54 -25.97 8.93 6.32
CA ALA A 54 -25.45 8.27 7.52
C ALA A 54 -25.85 9.05 8.78
N LYS A 55 -26.40 8.34 9.77
CA LYS A 55 -26.73 8.88 11.10
C LYS A 55 -25.47 9.15 11.92
N ARG A 56 -24.47 8.29 11.74
CA ARG A 56 -23.22 8.32 12.49
C ARG A 56 -22.08 7.84 11.60
N VAL A 57 -20.96 8.55 11.63
CA VAL A 57 -19.69 8.11 11.06
C VAL A 57 -18.66 8.00 12.16
N TYR A 58 -17.97 6.87 12.27
CA TYR A 58 -16.76 6.71 13.08
C TYR A 58 -15.55 6.88 12.17
N SER A 59 -14.85 8.00 12.30
CA SER A 59 -13.68 8.35 11.49
C SER A 59 -12.42 8.01 12.28
N ILE A 60 -11.71 6.96 11.85
CA ILE A 60 -10.54 6.41 12.55
C ILE A 60 -9.29 6.78 11.76
N GLU A 61 -8.36 7.50 12.39
CA GLU A 61 -7.13 7.97 11.78
C GLU A 61 -6.00 8.01 12.83
N GLU A 62 -4.85 7.43 12.52
CA GLU A 62 -3.72 7.36 13.47
C GLU A 62 -2.95 8.70 13.53
N SER A 63 -2.80 9.35 12.38
CA SER A 63 -1.95 10.52 12.21
C SER A 63 -2.59 11.82 12.72
N GLY A 64 -1.82 12.90 12.65
CA GLY A 64 -2.30 14.24 12.96
C GLY A 64 -3.39 14.77 12.01
N LEU A 65 -3.62 14.11 10.85
CA LEU A 65 -4.65 14.49 9.90
C LEU A 65 -6.06 14.45 10.50
N ILE A 66 -6.26 13.67 11.55
CA ILE A 66 -7.57 13.62 12.22
C ILE A 66 -8.02 15.00 12.73
N GLN A 67 -7.09 15.90 13.06
CA GLN A 67 -7.47 17.27 13.44
C GLN A 67 -7.95 18.07 12.22
N LEU A 68 -7.27 17.94 11.08
CA LEU A 68 -7.72 18.54 9.83
C LEU A 68 -9.10 17.98 9.41
N ALA A 69 -9.33 16.69 9.58
CA ALA A 69 -10.63 16.06 9.31
C ALA A 69 -11.77 16.64 10.18
N ARG A 70 -11.49 16.93 11.46
CA ARG A 70 -12.43 17.63 12.35
C ARG A 70 -12.76 19.02 11.84
N ASP A 71 -11.73 19.80 11.49
CA ASP A 71 -11.88 21.17 11.02
C ASP A 71 -12.67 21.21 9.69
N MET A 72 -12.37 20.30 8.76
CA MET A 72 -13.12 20.11 7.52
C MET A 72 -14.57 19.73 7.79
N CYS A 73 -14.83 18.80 8.72
CA CYS A 73 -16.18 18.39 9.07
C CYS A 73 -17.00 19.52 9.70
N GLN A 74 -16.39 20.32 10.58
CA GLN A 74 -17.02 21.50 11.16
C GLN A 74 -17.37 22.53 10.08
N ALA A 75 -16.45 22.81 9.15
CA ALA A 75 -16.68 23.73 8.04
C ALA A 75 -17.82 23.29 7.11
N ASN A 76 -18.12 21.99 7.07
CA ASN A 76 -19.18 21.41 6.22
C ASN A 76 -20.47 21.07 6.98
N GLY A 77 -20.59 21.44 8.26
CA GLY A 77 -21.85 21.33 9.02
C GLY A 77 -22.25 19.90 9.42
N PHE A 78 -21.31 18.96 9.50
CA PHE A 78 -21.57 17.55 9.89
C PHE A 78 -20.97 17.15 11.24
N ALA A 79 -20.51 18.12 12.05
CA ALA A 79 -19.80 17.87 13.30
C ALA A 79 -20.60 17.06 14.34
N ASP A 80 -21.93 17.11 14.28
CA ASP A 80 -22.84 16.33 15.14
C ASP A 80 -22.91 14.84 14.75
N ARG A 81 -22.52 14.49 13.52
CA ARG A 81 -22.65 13.14 12.96
C ARG A 81 -21.35 12.35 12.94
N ILE A 82 -20.18 13.00 12.97
CA ILE A 82 -18.88 12.31 12.89
C ILE A 82 -18.22 12.24 14.27
N ARG A 83 -17.85 11.03 14.68
CA ARG A 83 -17.03 10.75 15.86
C ARG A 83 -15.61 10.42 15.40
N PHE A 84 -14.67 11.28 15.77
CA PHE A 84 -13.26 11.15 15.39
C PHE A 84 -12.48 10.40 16.46
N ILE A 85 -11.82 9.31 16.07
CA ILE A 85 -11.04 8.43 16.95
C ILE A 85 -9.59 8.42 16.47
N LYS A 86 -8.68 9.00 17.27
CA LYS A 86 -7.25 9.00 16.94
C LYS A 86 -6.63 7.66 17.31
N GLY A 87 -6.21 6.87 16.34
CA GLY A 87 -5.56 5.59 16.57
C GLY A 87 -5.64 4.63 15.38
N LEU A 88 -4.98 3.48 15.53
CA LEU A 88 -5.10 2.36 14.61
C LEU A 88 -6.44 1.65 14.82
N SER A 89 -7.14 1.31 13.73
CA SER A 89 -8.42 0.58 13.78
C SER A 89 -8.33 -0.74 14.55
N THR A 90 -7.18 -1.40 14.50
CA THR A 90 -6.87 -2.65 15.23
C THR A 90 -6.70 -2.46 16.74
N ARG A 91 -6.66 -1.22 17.24
CA ARG A 91 -6.39 -0.88 18.65
C ARG A 91 -7.43 0.03 19.30
N VAL A 92 -8.53 0.31 18.60
CA VAL A 92 -9.63 1.13 19.11
C VAL A 92 -10.90 0.28 19.16
N ASP A 93 -11.85 0.64 20.01
CA ASP A 93 -13.16 0.00 20.08
C ASP A 93 -14.26 0.97 19.64
N LEU A 94 -15.37 0.41 19.14
CA LEU A 94 -16.55 1.16 18.76
C LEU A 94 -17.72 0.83 19.70
N PRO A 95 -18.55 1.82 20.06
CA PRO A 95 -19.67 1.61 20.99
C PRO A 95 -20.84 0.84 20.35
N GLU A 96 -20.87 0.71 19.02
CA GLU A 96 -21.91 0.02 18.26
C GLU A 96 -21.33 -0.53 16.94
N PRO A 97 -21.90 -1.61 16.38
CA PRO A 97 -21.49 -2.12 15.07
C PRO A 97 -22.03 -1.25 13.92
N ALA A 98 -21.36 -1.31 12.78
CA ALA A 98 -21.59 -0.51 11.58
C ALA A 98 -22.33 -1.28 10.48
N ASP A 99 -23.11 -0.55 9.71
CA ASP A 99 -23.76 -1.02 8.49
C ASP A 99 -22.80 -1.02 7.30
N VAL A 100 -21.86 -0.06 7.28
CA VAL A 100 -20.86 0.08 6.21
C VAL A 100 -19.48 0.32 6.80
N ILE A 101 -18.47 -0.41 6.31
CA ILE A 101 -17.05 -0.11 6.56
C ILE A 101 -16.41 0.29 5.24
N LEU A 102 -15.71 1.41 5.19
CA LEU A 102 -15.03 1.89 3.99
C LEU A 102 -13.57 2.27 4.25
N ALA A 103 -12.74 2.07 3.24
CA ALA A 103 -11.36 2.54 3.19
C ALA A 103 -10.91 2.77 1.75
N ASP A 104 -9.92 3.63 1.56
CA ASP A 104 -9.29 3.87 0.27
C ASP A 104 -7.77 3.84 0.34
N GLN A 105 -7.25 2.77 0.94
CA GLN A 105 -5.82 2.46 0.91
C GLN A 105 -5.55 1.32 -0.08
N ILE A 106 -5.98 1.51 -1.33
CA ILE A 106 -5.76 0.55 -2.42
C ILE A 106 -4.46 0.92 -3.13
N GLY A 107 -3.40 0.12 -3.04
CA GLY A 107 -2.11 0.48 -3.64
C GLY A 107 -2.05 0.40 -5.18
N HIS A 108 -0.84 0.39 -5.74
CA HIS A 108 -0.64 0.36 -7.20
C HIS A 108 -1.13 -0.95 -7.83
N PHE A 109 -0.89 -2.07 -7.16
CA PHE A 109 -1.39 -3.39 -7.56
C PHE A 109 -2.56 -3.88 -6.70
N GLY A 110 -2.98 -3.10 -5.70
CA GLY A 110 -4.25 -3.22 -5.00
C GLY A 110 -4.20 -4.01 -3.69
N PHE A 111 -3.03 -4.43 -3.23
CA PHE A 111 -2.85 -5.22 -2.00
C PHE A 111 -1.97 -4.53 -0.94
N GLU A 112 -1.37 -3.41 -1.30
CA GLU A 112 -0.44 -2.68 -0.44
C GLU A 112 -1.16 -1.97 0.72
N ALA A 113 -0.39 -1.24 1.56
CA ALA A 113 -0.89 -0.49 2.72
C ALA A 113 -1.57 -1.33 3.82
N GLY A 114 -1.36 -2.65 3.83
CA GLY A 114 -1.95 -3.54 4.84
C GLY A 114 -3.47 -3.70 4.73
N LEU A 115 -4.05 -3.33 3.57
CA LEU A 115 -5.49 -3.33 3.31
C LEU A 115 -6.16 -4.59 3.88
N PHE A 116 -5.72 -5.78 3.48
CA PHE A 116 -6.38 -7.02 3.86
C PHE A 116 -6.36 -7.32 5.36
N GLU A 117 -5.34 -6.87 6.09
CA GLU A 117 -5.20 -7.12 7.52
C GLU A 117 -6.19 -6.28 8.32
N TYR A 118 -6.16 -4.97 8.14
CA TYR A 118 -7.03 -4.09 8.92
C TYR A 118 -8.48 -4.17 8.46
N PHE A 119 -8.75 -4.46 7.18
CA PHE A 119 -10.13 -4.67 6.70
C PHE A 119 -10.73 -5.95 7.27
N SER A 120 -9.94 -7.02 7.37
CA SER A 120 -10.39 -8.26 8.00
C SER A 120 -10.62 -8.10 9.51
N ASP A 121 -9.76 -7.34 10.19
CA ASP A 121 -9.99 -6.98 11.60
C ASP A 121 -11.27 -6.17 11.79
N ALA A 122 -11.42 -5.09 11.03
CA ALA A 122 -12.57 -4.21 11.12
C ALA A 122 -13.87 -4.92 10.76
N ARG A 123 -13.88 -5.78 9.73
CA ARG A 123 -15.06 -6.62 9.41
C ARG A 123 -15.48 -7.46 10.61
N ARG A 124 -14.53 -8.16 11.22
CA ARG A 124 -14.80 -9.07 12.34
C ARG A 124 -15.34 -8.35 13.57
N ARG A 125 -14.80 -7.17 13.88
CA ARG A 125 -15.09 -6.45 15.13
C ARG A 125 -16.22 -5.44 15.00
N PHE A 126 -16.34 -4.80 13.85
CA PHE A 126 -17.19 -3.62 13.68
C PHE A 126 -18.34 -3.83 12.72
N LEU A 127 -18.33 -4.81 11.80
CA LEU A 127 -19.40 -4.93 10.80
C LEU A 127 -20.58 -5.74 11.34
N LYS A 128 -21.81 -5.26 11.10
CA LYS A 128 -23.02 -6.05 11.32
C LYS A 128 -23.04 -7.26 10.35
N PRO A 129 -23.76 -8.35 10.68
CA PRO A 129 -23.89 -9.50 9.78
C PRO A 129 -24.45 -9.17 8.38
N SER A 130 -25.33 -8.17 8.28
CA SER A 130 -25.90 -7.68 7.02
C SER A 130 -25.16 -6.47 6.44
N GLY A 131 -24.05 -6.06 7.05
CA GLY A 131 -23.29 -4.90 6.63
C GLY A 131 -22.45 -5.18 5.38
N VAL A 132 -21.99 -4.11 4.74
CA VAL A 132 -21.16 -4.18 3.52
C VAL A 132 -19.83 -3.46 3.71
N THR A 133 -18.83 -3.84 2.92
CA THR A 133 -17.53 -3.17 2.89
C THR A 133 -17.33 -2.45 1.56
N ILE A 134 -16.58 -1.35 1.57
CA ILE A 134 -16.17 -0.62 0.37
C ILE A 134 -14.64 -0.44 0.42
N PRO A 135 -13.85 -1.13 -0.43
CA PRO A 135 -14.26 -2.00 -1.54
C PRO A 135 -14.88 -3.35 -1.11
N GLN A 136 -15.65 -3.95 -2.01
CA GLN A 136 -16.19 -5.32 -1.91
C GLN A 136 -15.23 -6.36 -2.50
N ARG A 137 -14.49 -5.98 -3.54
CA ARG A 137 -13.59 -6.90 -4.25
C ARG A 137 -12.40 -6.19 -4.87
N ILE A 138 -11.24 -6.84 -4.84
CA ILE A 138 -10.04 -6.45 -5.57
C ILE A 138 -9.70 -7.56 -6.57
N THR A 139 -9.68 -7.21 -7.85
CA THR A 139 -9.25 -8.07 -8.95
C THR A 139 -7.88 -7.61 -9.43
N PHE A 140 -6.94 -8.53 -9.51
CA PHE A 140 -5.61 -8.28 -10.05
C PHE A 140 -5.66 -8.44 -11.57
N CYS A 141 -4.99 -7.55 -12.30
CA CYS A 141 -4.91 -7.58 -13.75
C CYS A 141 -3.46 -7.64 -14.20
N ILE A 142 -3.16 -8.43 -15.24
CA ILE A 142 -1.80 -8.63 -15.76
C ILE A 142 -1.80 -8.62 -17.28
N ALA A 143 -0.81 -7.96 -17.88
CA ALA A 143 -0.55 -7.98 -19.32
C ALA A 143 0.95 -8.07 -19.65
N PRO A 144 1.32 -8.62 -20.83
CA PRO A 144 2.70 -8.59 -21.31
C PRO A 144 3.04 -7.19 -21.84
N VAL A 145 4.19 -6.64 -21.44
CA VAL A 145 4.55 -5.24 -21.70
C VAL A 145 5.87 -5.09 -22.45
N GLU A 146 5.86 -4.20 -23.43
CA GLU A 146 7.02 -3.63 -24.09
C GLU A 146 7.30 -2.24 -23.52
N HIS A 147 8.35 -2.09 -22.72
CA HIS A 147 8.71 -0.81 -22.11
C HIS A 147 10.24 -0.62 -22.04
N GLY A 148 10.87 -0.48 -23.20
CA GLY A 148 12.32 -0.33 -23.36
C GLY A 148 12.97 0.69 -22.40
N PRO A 149 12.49 1.94 -22.29
CA PRO A 149 13.10 2.94 -21.41
C PRO A 149 13.14 2.58 -19.92
N LEU A 150 12.17 1.80 -19.43
CA LEU A 150 12.12 1.36 -18.04
C LEU A 150 13.03 0.16 -17.84
N TRP A 151 13.04 -0.77 -18.80
CA TRP A 151 13.97 -1.90 -18.78
C TRP A 151 15.44 -1.45 -18.89
N GLN A 152 15.73 -0.36 -19.62
CA GLN A 152 17.06 0.26 -19.67
C GLN A 152 17.56 0.72 -18.28
N GLN A 153 16.66 1.06 -17.34
CA GLN A 153 17.06 1.37 -15.95
C GLN A 153 17.55 0.13 -15.20
N VAL A 154 17.05 -1.05 -15.55
CA VAL A 154 17.56 -2.33 -15.05
C VAL A 154 18.90 -2.65 -15.72
N GLU A 155 18.99 -2.44 -17.03
CA GLU A 155 20.20 -2.72 -17.82
C GLU A 155 21.38 -1.80 -17.47
N PHE A 156 21.11 -0.58 -17.02
CA PHE A 156 22.13 0.36 -16.52
C PHE A 156 23.13 -0.29 -15.56
N TRP A 157 22.66 -1.21 -14.71
CA TRP A 157 23.49 -1.88 -13.71
C TRP A 157 24.47 -2.90 -14.29
N ASN A 158 24.42 -3.21 -15.58
CA ASN A 158 25.47 -3.98 -16.27
C ASN A 158 26.62 -3.08 -16.76
N GLY A 159 26.52 -1.76 -16.60
CA GLY A 159 27.53 -0.80 -17.01
C GLY A 159 28.64 -0.59 -15.99
N SER A 160 29.50 0.39 -16.28
CA SER A 160 30.56 0.82 -15.36
C SER A 160 30.56 2.35 -15.21
N PRO A 161 29.51 2.95 -14.61
CA PRO A 161 29.46 4.39 -14.40
C PRO A 161 30.65 4.83 -13.56
N ALA A 162 31.32 5.90 -14.00
CA ALA A 162 32.57 6.38 -13.41
C ALA A 162 33.70 5.33 -13.33
N GLY A 163 33.66 4.28 -14.16
CA GLY A 163 34.67 3.22 -14.20
C GLY A 163 34.53 2.17 -13.10
N PHE A 164 33.45 2.19 -12.31
CA PHE A 164 33.22 1.22 -11.24
C PHE A 164 32.23 0.14 -11.65
N ASP A 165 32.50 -1.11 -11.25
CA ASP A 165 31.55 -2.20 -11.41
C ASP A 165 30.34 -1.99 -10.47
N VAL A 166 29.17 -1.79 -11.07
CA VAL A 166 27.89 -1.63 -10.35
C VAL A 166 26.96 -2.85 -10.55
N HIS A 167 27.47 -3.93 -11.15
CA HIS A 167 26.73 -5.18 -11.35
C HIS A 167 26.08 -5.73 -10.08
N PRO A 168 26.65 -5.63 -8.86
CA PRO A 168 25.97 -6.12 -7.65
C PRO A 168 24.54 -5.59 -7.45
N ALA A 169 24.19 -4.41 -7.97
CA ALA A 169 22.85 -3.85 -7.90
C ALA A 169 21.88 -4.40 -8.97
N ARG A 170 22.38 -5.08 -10.01
CA ARG A 170 21.57 -5.63 -11.11
C ARG A 170 20.53 -6.63 -10.62
N ALA A 171 20.91 -7.48 -9.67
CA ALA A 171 20.00 -8.46 -9.07
C ALA A 171 18.86 -7.76 -8.31
N LEU A 172 19.14 -6.64 -7.62
CA LEU A 172 18.11 -5.86 -6.95
C LEU A 172 17.15 -5.24 -7.98
N ALA A 173 17.72 -4.64 -9.03
CA ALA A 173 16.96 -3.96 -10.06
C ALA A 173 16.02 -4.91 -10.85
N SER A 174 16.46 -6.11 -11.21
CA SER A 174 15.60 -7.08 -11.90
C SER A 174 14.59 -7.77 -10.99
N ASN A 175 14.73 -7.60 -9.68
CA ASN A 175 13.81 -8.10 -8.67
C ASN A 175 12.98 -6.96 -8.05
N THR A 176 12.83 -5.82 -8.72
CA THR A 176 12.04 -4.68 -8.23
C THR A 176 10.75 -4.52 -9.04
N GLY A 177 9.64 -4.21 -8.36
CA GLY A 177 8.42 -3.73 -9.01
C GLY A 177 8.46 -2.21 -9.16
N TYR A 178 8.38 -1.71 -10.38
CA TYR A 178 8.55 -0.28 -10.69
C TYR A 178 7.19 0.40 -10.85
N PRO A 179 6.86 1.42 -10.03
CA PRO A 179 5.67 2.22 -10.24
C PRO A 179 5.77 3.02 -11.55
N VAL A 180 4.86 2.77 -12.49
CA VAL A 180 4.87 3.41 -13.82
C VAL A 180 3.45 3.67 -14.32
N LYS A 181 3.26 4.72 -15.12
CA LYS A 181 2.00 4.94 -15.84
C LYS A 181 2.11 4.24 -17.20
N LEU A 182 1.53 3.03 -17.30
CA LEU A 182 1.50 2.28 -18.56
C LEU A 182 0.50 2.92 -19.54
N LEU A 183 0.79 2.77 -20.83
CA LEU A 183 -0.05 3.20 -21.93
C LEU A 183 -0.57 1.96 -22.72
N PRO A 184 -1.77 2.02 -23.34
CA PRO A 184 -2.32 0.91 -24.12
C PRO A 184 -1.38 0.33 -25.16
N GLU A 185 -0.66 1.18 -25.89
CA GLU A 185 0.28 0.80 -26.96
C GLU A 185 1.48 0.00 -26.47
N GLN A 186 1.81 0.10 -25.18
CA GLN A 186 2.90 -0.66 -24.55
C GLN A 186 2.50 -2.12 -24.27
N LEU A 187 1.20 -2.46 -24.36
CA LEU A 187 0.76 -3.83 -24.19
C LEU A 187 1.05 -4.64 -25.47
N LEU A 188 1.63 -5.83 -25.28
CA LEU A 188 1.90 -6.79 -26.37
C LEU A 188 0.74 -7.78 -26.57
N GLY A 189 -0.29 -7.71 -25.73
CA GLY A 189 -1.36 -8.69 -25.63
C GLY A 189 -2.50 -8.20 -24.75
N SER A 190 -3.63 -8.91 -24.79
CA SER A 190 -4.75 -8.64 -23.88
C SER A 190 -4.37 -8.87 -22.43
N SER A 191 -4.92 -8.05 -21.52
CA SER A 191 -4.81 -8.31 -20.09
C SER A 191 -5.71 -9.47 -19.66
N VAL A 192 -5.31 -10.16 -18.60
CA VAL A 192 -6.11 -11.18 -17.92
C VAL A 192 -6.32 -10.81 -16.47
N GLU A 193 -7.41 -11.32 -15.89
CA GLU A 193 -7.84 -11.10 -14.50
C GLU A 193 -7.72 -12.41 -13.70
N PRO A 194 -6.50 -12.84 -13.32
CA PRO A 194 -6.27 -14.20 -12.87
C PRO A 194 -6.78 -14.49 -11.46
N PHE A 195 -7.05 -13.44 -10.68
CA PHE A 195 -7.39 -13.59 -9.28
C PHE A 195 -8.23 -12.42 -8.80
N SER A 196 -9.25 -12.73 -8.00
CA SER A 196 -10.18 -11.74 -7.46
C SER A 196 -10.59 -12.12 -6.04
N VAL A 197 -10.41 -11.18 -5.12
CA VAL A 197 -10.47 -11.46 -3.68
C VAL A 197 -11.31 -10.43 -2.94
N ASP A 198 -12.01 -10.87 -1.90
CA ASP A 198 -12.65 -9.97 -0.93
C ASP A 198 -11.59 -9.52 0.10
N PRO A 199 -11.23 -8.23 0.12
CA PRO A 199 -10.19 -7.72 1.01
C PRO A 199 -10.56 -7.87 2.49
N SER A 200 -11.86 -7.93 2.81
CA SER A 200 -12.38 -7.99 4.18
C SER A 200 -12.38 -9.40 4.78
N THR A 201 -12.09 -10.43 4.00
CA THR A 201 -12.04 -11.83 4.46
C THR A 201 -10.70 -12.52 4.19
N SER A 202 -9.80 -11.87 3.45
CA SER A 202 -8.49 -12.43 3.08
C SER A 202 -7.52 -12.54 4.25
N GLY A 203 -7.52 -11.56 5.16
CA GLY A 203 -6.54 -11.46 6.24
C GLY A 203 -5.10 -11.35 5.71
N SER A 204 -4.15 -11.94 6.43
CA SER A 204 -2.71 -11.86 6.13
C SER A 204 -2.16 -13.00 5.26
N HIS A 205 -3.03 -13.82 4.65
CA HIS A 205 -2.60 -15.03 3.96
C HIS A 205 -1.90 -14.73 2.62
N PRO A 206 -0.89 -15.52 2.23
CA PRO A 206 -0.32 -15.48 0.89
C PRO A 206 -1.38 -15.69 -0.20
N LEU A 207 -1.33 -14.89 -1.26
CA LEU A 207 -2.18 -15.06 -2.44
C LEU A 207 -1.37 -15.74 -3.54
N HIS A 208 -1.95 -16.74 -4.19
CA HIS A 208 -1.31 -17.51 -5.26
C HIS A 208 -2.23 -17.60 -6.46
N PHE A 209 -1.71 -17.27 -7.65
CA PHE A 209 -2.46 -17.42 -8.89
C PHE A 209 -1.53 -17.58 -10.09
N GLY A 210 -2.08 -18.07 -11.19
CA GLY A 210 -1.37 -18.20 -12.45
C GLY A 210 -2.29 -17.95 -13.63
N CYS A 211 -1.71 -17.58 -14.76
CA CYS A 211 -2.45 -17.30 -15.99
C CYS A 211 -1.58 -17.41 -17.22
N THR A 212 -2.23 -17.51 -18.38
CA THR A 212 -1.57 -17.47 -19.68
C THR A 212 -1.97 -16.21 -20.42
N LEU A 213 -0.98 -15.40 -20.76
CA LEU A 213 -1.12 -14.20 -21.57
C LEU A 213 -0.85 -14.55 -23.04
N GLN A 214 -1.68 -14.07 -23.94
CA GLN A 214 -1.49 -14.24 -25.38
C GLN A 214 -0.81 -13.01 -25.96
N ILE A 215 0.26 -13.21 -26.73
CA ILE A 215 0.89 -12.13 -27.49
C ILE A 215 0.05 -11.90 -28.75
N THR A 216 -0.50 -10.71 -28.91
CA THR A 216 -1.28 -10.30 -30.08
C THR A 216 -0.51 -9.33 -30.98
N ARG A 217 0.51 -8.66 -30.44
CA ARG A 217 1.41 -7.75 -31.15
C ARG A 217 2.84 -8.24 -31.08
N THR A 218 3.47 -8.42 -32.25
CA THR A 218 4.91 -8.71 -32.35
C THR A 218 5.72 -7.54 -31.78
N GLY A 219 6.76 -7.85 -31.02
CA GLY A 219 7.59 -6.86 -30.34
C GLY A 219 8.62 -7.50 -29.41
N THR A 220 9.03 -6.77 -28.38
CA THR A 220 9.98 -7.23 -27.36
C THR A 220 9.32 -7.19 -25.98
N LEU A 221 9.14 -8.37 -25.39
CA LEU A 221 8.67 -8.52 -24.02
C LEU A 221 9.76 -8.09 -23.06
N HIS A 222 9.52 -6.98 -22.37
CA HIS A 222 10.44 -6.42 -21.38
C HIS A 222 10.03 -6.79 -19.94
N GLY A 223 8.75 -7.11 -19.72
CA GLY A 223 8.21 -7.36 -18.39
C GLY A 223 6.70 -7.57 -18.40
N LEU A 224 6.12 -7.61 -17.21
CA LEU A 224 4.69 -7.68 -16.96
C LEU A 224 4.19 -6.34 -16.44
N GLY A 225 3.07 -5.88 -16.99
CA GLY A 225 2.30 -4.77 -16.44
C GLY A 225 1.22 -5.30 -15.52
N CYS A 226 1.13 -4.76 -14.31
CA CYS A 226 0.21 -5.19 -13.27
C CYS A 226 -0.57 -4.00 -12.69
N TRP A 227 -1.86 -4.19 -12.47
CA TRP A 227 -2.77 -3.17 -11.96
C TRP A 227 -4.00 -3.80 -11.32
N PHE A 228 -4.94 -3.01 -10.81
CA PHE A 228 -6.11 -3.50 -10.11
C PHE A 228 -7.43 -3.04 -10.75
N MET A 229 -8.49 -3.78 -10.44
CA MET A 229 -9.87 -3.33 -10.48
C MET A 229 -10.48 -3.52 -9.09
N ALA A 230 -11.07 -2.47 -8.55
CA ALA A 230 -11.71 -2.45 -7.25
C ALA A 230 -13.22 -2.30 -7.44
N GLN A 231 -13.97 -3.36 -7.15
CA GLN A 231 -15.42 -3.27 -7.07
C GLN A 231 -15.79 -2.59 -5.76
N LEU A 232 -16.26 -1.34 -5.84
CA LEU A 232 -16.62 -0.54 -4.68
C LEU A 232 -18.05 -0.85 -4.21
N SER A 233 -18.95 -1.15 -5.14
CA SER A 233 -20.35 -1.53 -4.93
C SER A 233 -20.82 -2.40 -6.11
N PRO A 234 -22.06 -2.93 -6.12
CA PRO A 234 -22.55 -3.76 -7.22
C PRO A 234 -22.45 -3.09 -8.60
N SER A 235 -22.66 -1.78 -8.70
CA SER A 235 -22.60 -1.03 -9.97
C SER A 235 -21.40 -0.11 -10.14
N VAL A 236 -20.47 -0.04 -9.17
CA VAL A 236 -19.30 0.84 -9.27
C VAL A 236 -18.01 0.05 -9.19
N THR A 237 -17.21 0.16 -10.25
CA THR A 237 -15.83 -0.35 -10.29
C THR A 237 -14.86 0.81 -10.54
N MET A 238 -13.78 0.82 -9.79
CA MET A 238 -12.68 1.78 -9.91
C MET A 238 -11.42 1.03 -10.35
N SER A 239 -10.65 1.56 -11.30
CA SER A 239 -9.44 0.88 -11.79
C SER A 239 -8.35 1.88 -12.15
N ASN A 240 -7.10 1.46 -12.03
CA ASN A 240 -5.95 2.14 -12.59
C ASN A 240 -5.48 1.53 -13.92
N SER A 241 -6.30 0.74 -14.60
CA SER A 241 -5.97 0.07 -15.86
C SER A 241 -5.48 1.05 -16.93
N PRO A 242 -4.39 0.75 -17.66
CA PRO A 242 -3.97 1.56 -18.80
C PRO A 242 -4.99 1.55 -19.94
N LEU A 243 -5.88 0.55 -19.99
CA LEU A 243 -6.92 0.39 -21.00
C LEU A 243 -8.19 1.19 -20.70
N SER A 244 -8.30 1.82 -19.53
CA SER A 244 -9.49 2.61 -19.16
C SER A 244 -9.21 4.09 -19.32
N GLU A 245 -10.07 4.77 -20.10
CA GLU A 245 -10.07 6.23 -20.22
C GLU A 245 -10.44 6.91 -18.89
N GLN A 246 -11.27 6.25 -18.08
CA GLN A 246 -11.68 6.68 -16.75
C GLN A 246 -10.88 5.95 -15.67
N ARG A 247 -9.56 5.87 -15.84
CA ARG A 247 -8.67 5.35 -14.80
C ARG A 247 -8.40 6.38 -13.72
N VAL A 248 -8.25 5.92 -12.48
CA VAL A 248 -7.75 6.77 -11.39
C VAL A 248 -6.28 7.14 -11.62
N ASP A 249 -5.85 8.26 -11.05
CA ASP A 249 -4.47 8.73 -11.11
C ASP A 249 -3.57 7.98 -10.11
N ARG A 250 -3.51 6.66 -10.32
CA ARG A 250 -2.66 5.74 -9.57
C ARG A 250 -1.79 5.00 -10.57
N ARG A 251 -0.48 4.96 -10.28
CA ARG A 251 0.48 4.26 -11.12
C ARG A 251 0.20 2.75 -11.12
N ASN A 252 0.54 2.10 -12.22
CA ASN A 252 0.62 0.65 -12.35
C ASN A 252 1.96 0.16 -11.77
N VAL A 253 2.16 -1.15 -11.74
CA VAL A 253 3.46 -1.75 -11.42
C VAL A 253 3.99 -2.49 -12.64
N PHE A 254 5.24 -2.24 -13.00
CA PHE A 254 5.97 -3.00 -13.99
C PHE A 254 6.96 -3.94 -13.31
N PHE A 255 6.85 -5.23 -13.63
CA PHE A 255 7.77 -6.27 -13.17
C PHE A 255 8.67 -6.67 -14.35
N PRO A 256 9.97 -6.33 -14.33
CA PRO A 256 10.86 -6.61 -15.45
C PRO A 256 11.10 -8.11 -15.60
N LEU A 257 11.47 -8.50 -16.83
CA LEU A 257 12.20 -9.74 -17.08
C LEU A 257 13.70 -9.50 -16.92
N ASP A 258 14.43 -10.56 -16.58
CA ASP A 258 15.88 -10.48 -16.46
C ASP A 258 16.57 -10.09 -17.77
N ARG A 259 16.02 -10.49 -18.92
CA ARG A 259 16.43 -10.03 -20.24
C ARG A 259 15.23 -9.80 -21.15
N PRO A 260 15.31 -8.91 -22.15
CA PRO A 260 14.24 -8.70 -23.10
C PRO A 260 14.10 -9.94 -23.97
N VAL A 261 12.87 -10.28 -24.34
CA VAL A 261 12.60 -11.44 -25.19
C VAL A 261 11.81 -10.98 -26.41
N PRO A 262 12.37 -11.08 -27.63
CA PRO A 262 11.59 -10.86 -28.85
C PRO A 262 10.42 -11.83 -28.88
N VAL A 263 9.20 -11.37 -29.15
CA VAL A 263 7.96 -12.16 -29.21
C VAL A 263 7.18 -11.88 -30.47
N GLN A 264 6.43 -12.88 -30.95
CA GLN A 264 5.58 -12.77 -32.12
C GLN A 264 4.11 -12.98 -31.75
N ALA A 265 3.21 -12.41 -32.55
CA ALA A 265 1.78 -12.69 -32.41
C ALA A 265 1.49 -14.20 -32.46
N GLY A 266 0.80 -14.72 -31.45
CA GLY A 266 0.54 -16.14 -31.24
C GLY A 266 1.49 -16.84 -30.27
N ASP A 267 2.59 -16.19 -29.84
CA ASP A 267 3.35 -16.65 -28.68
C ASP A 267 2.49 -16.58 -27.41
N SER A 268 2.80 -17.42 -26.44
CA SER A 268 2.10 -17.44 -25.14
C SER A 268 3.08 -17.29 -23.98
N VAL A 269 2.64 -16.56 -22.95
CA VAL A 269 3.43 -16.27 -21.75
C VAL A 269 2.65 -16.76 -20.53
N THR A 270 3.11 -17.84 -19.92
CA THR A 270 2.54 -18.36 -18.68
C THR A 270 3.18 -17.66 -17.49
N VAL A 271 2.36 -17.11 -16.62
CA VAL A 271 2.78 -16.39 -15.41
C VAL A 271 2.28 -17.15 -14.20
N THR A 272 3.14 -17.32 -13.20
CA THR A 272 2.74 -17.72 -11.84
C THR A 272 3.18 -16.63 -10.88
N MET A 273 2.27 -16.17 -10.03
CA MET A 273 2.53 -15.09 -9.10
C MET A 273 2.12 -15.50 -7.68
N GLN A 274 2.95 -15.09 -6.72
CA GLN A 274 2.67 -15.18 -5.30
C GLN A 274 2.83 -13.79 -4.69
N ILE A 275 1.81 -13.36 -3.95
CA ILE A 275 1.81 -12.11 -3.19
C ILE A 275 1.84 -12.46 -1.70
N LEU A 276 2.74 -11.79 -0.98
CA LEU A 276 2.83 -11.80 0.47
C LEU A 276 2.42 -10.40 0.96
N PRO A 277 1.14 -10.19 1.32
CA PRO A 277 0.61 -8.84 1.57
C PRO A 277 1.31 -8.12 2.73
N VAL A 278 1.58 -8.83 3.82
CA VAL A 278 2.23 -8.29 5.03
C VAL A 278 3.64 -7.77 4.73
N GLN A 279 4.42 -8.54 3.96
CA GLN A 279 5.78 -8.17 3.58
C GLN A 279 5.85 -7.23 2.37
N ILE A 280 4.69 -6.92 1.76
CA ILE A 280 4.56 -6.19 0.50
C ILE A 280 5.48 -6.83 -0.57
N ALA A 281 5.50 -8.16 -0.61
CA ALA A 281 6.42 -8.90 -1.47
C ALA A 281 5.69 -9.67 -2.56
N VAL A 282 6.27 -9.69 -3.76
CA VAL A 282 5.74 -10.38 -4.94
C VAL A 282 6.81 -11.27 -5.52
N THR A 283 6.47 -12.53 -5.77
CA THR A 283 7.28 -13.46 -6.54
C THR A 283 6.57 -13.73 -7.85
N TRP A 284 7.25 -13.58 -8.98
CA TRP A 284 6.69 -13.86 -10.31
C TRP A 284 7.61 -14.79 -11.08
N LYS A 285 7.00 -15.77 -11.73
CA LYS A 285 7.64 -16.70 -12.66
C LYS A 285 7.02 -16.53 -14.03
N VAL A 286 7.85 -16.54 -15.05
CA VAL A 286 7.42 -16.34 -16.44
C VAL A 286 8.00 -17.43 -17.31
N ASP A 287 7.13 -18.20 -17.97
CA ASP A 287 7.47 -19.22 -18.94
C ASP A 287 6.95 -18.78 -20.31
N ILE A 288 7.83 -18.60 -21.29
CA ILE A 288 7.47 -18.13 -22.63
C ILE A 288 7.54 -19.30 -23.61
N ARG A 289 6.44 -19.54 -24.32
CA ARG A 289 6.34 -20.56 -25.38
C ARG A 289 6.19 -19.89 -26.75
N LYS A 290 7.07 -20.27 -27.67
CA LYS A 290 7.03 -19.84 -29.06
C LYS A 290 6.01 -20.62 -29.85
N LYS A 291 5.20 -19.95 -30.68
CA LYS A 291 4.22 -20.60 -31.56
C LYS A 291 4.89 -21.58 -32.52
N ASP A 292 6.02 -21.19 -33.10
CA ASP A 292 6.68 -21.96 -34.17
C ASP A 292 7.53 -23.12 -33.64
N CYS A 293 7.73 -23.22 -32.33
CA CYS A 293 8.52 -24.27 -31.70
C CYS A 293 7.88 -24.71 -30.36
N PRO A 294 6.70 -25.35 -30.38
CA PRO A 294 5.99 -25.75 -29.17
C PRO A 294 6.73 -26.81 -28.33
N GLU A 295 7.60 -27.59 -28.96
CA GLU A 295 8.46 -28.61 -28.32
C GLU A 295 9.82 -28.08 -27.85
N ALA A 296 10.17 -26.82 -28.16
CA ALA A 296 11.43 -26.23 -27.72
C ALA A 296 11.41 -25.90 -26.22
N GLU A 297 12.61 -25.81 -25.64
CA GLU A 297 12.81 -25.46 -24.24
C GLU A 297 12.15 -24.10 -23.91
N LEU A 298 11.32 -24.08 -22.87
CA LEU A 298 10.64 -22.88 -22.42
C LEU A 298 11.66 -21.87 -21.88
N LEU A 299 11.60 -20.63 -22.36
CA LEU A 299 12.35 -19.54 -21.74
C LEU A 299 11.71 -19.22 -20.39
N ARG A 300 12.43 -19.53 -19.31
CA ARG A 300 11.95 -19.42 -17.93
C ARG A 300 12.68 -18.33 -17.15
N PHE A 301 11.91 -17.52 -16.44
CA PHE A 301 12.39 -16.50 -15.52
C PHE A 301 11.75 -16.66 -14.14
N THR A 302 12.47 -16.35 -13.07
CA THR A 302 11.96 -16.37 -11.70
C THR A 302 12.53 -15.22 -10.90
N HIS A 303 11.64 -14.39 -10.38
CA HIS A 303 11.95 -13.15 -9.70
C HIS A 303 11.17 -13.04 -8.39
N SER A 304 11.68 -12.23 -7.46
CA SER A 304 11.02 -11.96 -6.19
C SER A 304 11.44 -10.62 -5.62
N THR A 305 10.50 -9.76 -5.24
CA THR A 305 10.83 -8.49 -4.58
C THR A 305 11.52 -8.65 -3.23
N LEU A 306 11.47 -9.84 -2.61
CA LEU A 306 12.32 -10.17 -1.47
C LEU A 306 13.82 -10.07 -1.82
N LYS A 307 14.20 -10.48 -3.03
CA LYS A 307 15.58 -10.36 -3.54
C LYS A 307 15.93 -8.94 -3.98
N GLY A 308 14.94 -8.05 -4.12
CA GLY A 308 15.12 -6.64 -4.39
C GLY A 308 15.29 -5.79 -3.13
N MET A 309 15.11 -6.37 -1.94
CA MET A 309 15.24 -5.63 -0.69
C MET A 309 16.71 -5.37 -0.33
N LEU A 310 16.99 -4.14 0.08
CA LEU A 310 18.25 -3.76 0.71
C LEU A 310 18.21 -4.18 2.18
N ILE A 311 18.65 -5.40 2.47
CA ILE A 311 18.82 -5.87 3.85
C ILE A 311 20.31 -6.07 4.11
N ALA A 312 20.84 -5.32 5.08
CA ALA A 312 22.22 -5.49 5.53
C ALA A 312 22.39 -6.83 6.27
N ARG A 313 23.57 -7.46 6.14
CA ARG A 313 23.85 -8.73 6.84
C ARG A 313 23.74 -8.57 8.35
N GLU A 314 24.17 -7.42 8.86
CA GLU A 314 24.13 -7.04 10.26
C GLU A 314 22.68 -7.00 10.78
N ASP A 315 21.74 -6.56 9.94
CA ASP A 315 20.31 -6.50 10.31
C ASP A 315 19.66 -7.89 10.25
N LEU A 316 20.03 -8.74 9.29
CA LEU A 316 19.59 -10.15 9.27
C LEU A 316 20.08 -10.91 10.51
N GLN A 317 21.34 -10.71 10.91
CA GLN A 317 21.88 -11.32 12.13
C GLN A 317 21.10 -10.91 13.37
N ARG A 318 20.68 -9.64 13.46
CA ARG A 318 19.85 -9.13 14.57
C ARG A 318 18.46 -9.77 14.65
N THR A 319 17.95 -10.32 13.54
CA THR A 319 16.66 -11.03 13.50
C THR A 319 16.76 -12.54 13.76
N HIS A 320 17.96 -13.10 13.90
CA HIS A 320 18.14 -14.53 14.14
C HIS A 320 17.58 -14.93 15.52
N PRO A 321 16.83 -16.05 15.68
CA PRO A 321 16.22 -16.43 16.97
C PRO A 321 17.21 -16.60 18.13
N ALA A 322 18.46 -16.98 17.84
CA ALA A 322 19.52 -17.10 18.84
C ALA A 322 20.31 -15.79 19.08
N PHE A 323 20.01 -14.71 18.37
CA PHE A 323 20.64 -13.42 18.61
C PHE A 323 20.16 -12.86 19.94
N VAL A 324 21.11 -12.47 20.80
CA VAL A 324 20.81 -11.85 22.09
C VAL A 324 20.96 -10.34 21.93
N PRO A 325 19.86 -9.57 21.79
CA PRO A 325 19.96 -8.14 21.55
C PRO A 325 20.41 -7.40 22.81
N THR A 326 21.26 -6.40 22.63
CA THR A 326 21.61 -5.40 23.65
C THR A 326 21.13 -4.02 23.21
N LEU A 327 20.69 -3.19 24.17
CA LEU A 327 20.32 -1.81 23.84
C LEU A 327 21.53 -1.02 23.36
N SER A 328 21.36 -0.31 22.24
CA SER A 328 22.31 0.72 21.84
C SER A 328 22.26 1.90 22.82
N PRO A 329 23.22 2.85 22.77
CA PRO A 329 23.11 4.10 23.53
C PRO A 329 21.77 4.82 23.28
N TRP A 330 21.33 4.89 22.03
CA TRP A 330 20.01 5.42 21.65
C TRP A 330 18.84 4.58 22.20
N GLY A 331 18.97 3.26 22.24
CA GLY A 331 17.98 2.37 22.86
C GLY A 331 17.87 2.60 24.37
N THR A 332 18.99 2.83 25.06
CA THR A 332 19.05 3.14 26.49
C THR A 332 18.46 4.51 26.79
N ALA A 333 18.74 5.51 25.94
CA ALA A 333 18.10 6.83 26.00
C ALA A 333 16.58 6.73 25.81
N ARG A 334 16.10 5.95 24.84
CA ARG A 334 14.67 5.71 24.64
C ARG A 334 14.03 5.01 25.83
N LEU A 335 14.67 3.96 26.37
CA LEU A 335 14.21 3.28 27.59
C LEU A 335 14.10 4.26 28.76
N THR A 336 15.07 5.18 28.91
CA THR A 336 15.03 6.23 29.93
C THR A 336 13.76 7.08 29.82
N VAL A 337 13.41 7.53 28.61
CA VAL A 337 12.16 8.28 28.38
C VAL A 337 10.95 7.43 28.77
N LEU A 338 10.86 6.20 28.29
CA LEU A 338 9.74 5.30 28.57
C LEU A 338 9.57 5.03 30.08
N THR A 339 10.67 4.82 30.81
CA THR A 339 10.64 4.66 32.27
C THR A 339 10.20 5.92 33.00
N LEU A 340 10.49 7.11 32.44
CA LEU A 340 10.10 8.39 33.05
C LEU A 340 8.65 8.78 32.73
N CYS A 341 8.02 8.18 31.71
CA CYS A 341 6.60 8.34 31.35
C CYS A 341 5.67 7.57 32.31
N ASP A 342 5.73 7.89 33.60
CA ASP A 342 5.01 7.20 34.67
C ASP A 342 3.67 7.85 35.07
N GLY A 343 3.19 8.83 34.28
CA GLY A 343 1.97 9.58 34.55
C GLY A 343 2.10 10.68 35.62
N THR A 344 3.29 10.87 36.21
CA THR A 344 3.49 11.87 37.29
C THR A 344 4.43 13.02 36.90
N ARG A 345 5.26 12.84 35.86
CA ARG A 345 6.26 13.82 35.45
C ARG A 345 5.81 14.66 34.24
N PRO A 346 5.90 16.00 34.30
CA PRO A 346 5.76 16.85 33.13
C PRO A 346 6.88 16.61 32.10
N LEU A 347 6.56 16.83 30.81
CA LEU A 347 7.50 16.63 29.70
C LEU A 347 8.85 17.33 29.93
N ALA A 348 8.82 18.60 30.33
CA ALA A 348 10.03 19.39 30.59
C ALA A 348 10.97 18.77 31.65
N GLN A 349 10.45 17.98 32.60
CA GLN A 349 11.29 17.27 33.57
C GLN A 349 11.96 16.05 32.94
N ILE A 350 11.23 15.32 32.09
CA ILE A 350 11.76 14.18 31.34
C ILE A 350 12.87 14.64 30.39
N GLU A 351 12.71 15.78 29.73
CA GLU A 351 13.72 16.37 28.83
C GLU A 351 15.04 16.69 29.55
N ARG A 352 14.95 17.34 30.71
CA ARG A 352 16.13 17.66 31.53
C ARG A 352 16.82 16.41 32.04
N GLU A 353 16.05 15.42 32.47
CA GLU A 353 16.59 14.17 33.01
C GLU A 353 17.23 13.30 31.91
N LEU A 354 16.66 13.31 30.69
CA LEU A 354 17.26 12.66 29.54
C LEU A 354 18.62 13.28 29.19
N LEU A 355 18.68 14.62 29.10
CA LEU A 355 19.94 15.33 28.86
C LEU A 355 20.99 15.02 29.94
N ARG A 356 20.56 14.99 31.21
CA ARG A 356 21.45 14.71 32.35
C ARG A 356 22.01 13.28 32.30
N ARG A 357 21.20 12.29 31.93
CA ARG A 357 21.60 10.87 31.91
C ARG A 357 22.35 10.46 30.65
N HIS A 358 22.17 11.17 29.55
CA HIS A 358 22.76 10.85 28.24
C HIS A 358 23.47 12.07 27.60
N PRO A 359 24.43 12.70 28.31
CA PRO A 359 25.05 13.95 27.85
C PRO A 359 25.84 13.77 26.53
N ASP A 360 26.34 12.57 26.25
CA ASP A 360 27.08 12.27 25.02
C ASP A 360 26.18 12.21 23.77
N LEU A 361 24.87 11.96 23.96
CA LEU A 361 23.90 11.86 22.88
C LEU A 361 23.18 13.18 22.60
N PHE A 362 23.01 14.02 23.61
CA PHE A 362 22.24 15.26 23.52
C PHE A 362 23.11 16.48 23.81
N ARG A 363 23.36 17.28 22.78
CA ARG A 363 24.19 18.49 22.88
C ARG A 363 23.47 19.67 23.55
N SER A 364 22.15 19.60 23.66
CA SER A 364 21.32 20.67 24.23
C SER A 364 19.99 20.13 24.74
N LEU A 365 19.33 20.91 25.60
CA LEU A 365 17.97 20.61 26.06
C LEU A 365 16.97 20.57 24.90
N SER A 366 17.17 21.39 23.86
CA SER A 366 16.33 21.36 22.67
C SER A 366 16.44 20.04 21.91
N ASN A 367 17.65 19.46 21.78
CA ASN A 367 17.81 18.15 21.14
C ASN A 367 17.17 17.03 21.97
N ALA A 368 17.30 17.08 23.30
CA ALA A 368 16.62 16.15 24.19
C ALA A 368 15.10 16.29 24.08
N ALA A 369 14.56 17.51 24.01
CA ALA A 369 13.14 17.78 23.85
C ALA A 369 12.57 17.21 22.55
N THR A 370 13.27 17.38 21.41
CA THR A 370 12.85 16.77 20.14
C THR A 370 12.76 15.25 20.24
N PHE A 371 13.75 14.60 20.87
CA PHE A 371 13.75 13.14 21.04
C PHE A 371 12.67 12.66 22.02
N VAL A 372 12.48 13.35 23.14
CA VAL A 372 11.39 13.04 24.09
C VAL A 372 10.04 13.15 23.38
N ALA A 373 9.80 14.22 22.62
CA ALA A 373 8.58 14.38 21.84
C ALA A 373 8.38 13.22 20.84
N GLU A 374 9.42 12.81 20.11
CA GLU A 374 9.37 11.65 19.20
C GLU A 374 8.93 10.36 19.90
N VAL A 375 9.43 10.10 21.11
CA VAL A 375 9.12 8.89 21.87
C VAL A 375 7.71 8.98 22.48
N VAL A 376 7.38 10.08 23.16
CA VAL A 376 6.10 10.29 23.85
C VAL A 376 4.94 10.25 22.86
N THR A 377 5.07 10.92 21.70
CA THR A 377 4.02 10.88 20.66
C THR A 377 3.71 9.48 20.11
N ARG A 378 4.60 8.51 20.28
CA ARG A 378 4.41 7.12 19.82
C ARG A 378 3.99 6.14 20.92
N TYR A 379 4.38 6.37 22.17
CA TYR A 379 4.32 5.35 23.22
C TYR A 379 3.63 5.78 24.52
N SER A 380 3.22 7.05 24.67
CA SER A 380 2.44 7.51 25.82
C SER A 380 1.00 7.82 25.44
N VAL A 381 0.09 7.71 26.43
CA VAL A 381 -1.36 7.93 26.28
C VAL A 381 -1.74 9.32 26.74
#